data_AF-A0A165QA68-F1
#
_entry.id   AF-A0A165QA68-F1
#
_cell.length_a   1.000
_cell.length_b   1.000
_cell.length_c   1.000
_cell.angle_alpha   90.00
_cell.angle_beta   90.00
_cell.angle_gamma   90.00
#
_symmetry.space_group_name_H-M   'P 1'
#
loop_
_entity.id
_entity.type
_entity.pdbx_description
1 polymer ?
#
loop_
_entity_poly.entity_id
_entity_poly.type
_entity_poly.pdbx_seq_one_letter_code
_entity_poly.pdbx_strand_id
1 'polypeptide(L)'
;MSTSTVPLFHELDTYDKLKFLMVRVHDAFKLGYHNILQHLDTPPLDDLPNFIGYSTAWAQNIVDHHDTEEALLFPFLSKHLNMDGEIEQHKVMHAALDDFIAFLHDPRNVQPDTFDADAMRTKLVALKDPLFTHLDEEVSHIGRENVQVFDRAEVEDICVQLDKYAQAHGNPWTEVPYMLSHIAPPYHGTFPEMPWVVRKLMVPVFAFRYRGYWKYSPYPVA
;
A
#
# COMPACT_ATOMS: atom_id res chain seq x y z
N MET A 1 22.91 -16.31 18.02
CA MET A 1 21.98 -16.22 16.87
C MET A 1 22.36 -14.95 16.13
N SER A 2 22.83 -15.08 14.89
CA SER A 2 23.17 -13.91 14.08
C SER A 2 21.88 -13.14 13.82
N THR A 3 21.68 -12.03 14.51
CA THR A 3 20.63 -11.06 14.16
C THR A 3 21.07 -10.44 12.85
N SER A 4 20.75 -11.07 11.73
CA SER A 4 20.88 -10.43 10.43
C SER A 4 19.95 -9.23 10.46
N THR A 5 20.51 -8.05 10.72
CA THR A 5 19.78 -6.79 10.62
C THR A 5 19.43 -6.60 9.16
N VAL A 6 18.14 -6.46 8.87
CA VAL A 6 17.67 -6.11 7.54
C VAL A 6 18.24 -4.73 7.21
N PRO A 7 18.82 -4.51 6.01
CA PRO A 7 19.43 -3.23 5.66
C PRO A 7 18.40 -2.11 5.72
N LEU A 8 18.83 -0.94 6.22
CA LEU A 8 18.05 0.28 6.17
C LEU A 8 17.99 0.80 4.73
N PHE A 9 16.97 1.58 4.40
CA PHE A 9 16.77 2.07 3.02
C PHE A 9 17.98 2.87 2.52
N HIS A 10 18.55 3.72 3.39
CA HIS A 10 19.73 4.51 3.04
C HIS A 10 21.03 3.69 2.93
N GLU A 11 21.06 2.44 3.41
CA GLU A 11 22.21 1.54 3.31
C GLU A 11 22.20 0.71 2.02
N LEU A 12 21.08 0.69 1.30
CA LEU A 12 20.93 -0.06 0.06
C LEU A 12 21.76 0.54 -1.07
N ASP A 13 22.23 -0.33 -1.97
CA ASP A 13 22.75 0.13 -3.25
C ASP A 13 21.65 0.85 -4.04
N THR A 14 22.03 1.93 -4.71
CA THR A 14 21.11 2.81 -5.44
C THR A 14 20.14 2.04 -6.34
N TYR A 15 20.63 1.03 -7.07
CA TYR A 15 19.81 0.29 -8.03
C TYR A 15 18.88 -0.75 -7.38
N ASP A 16 18.99 -0.99 -6.08
CA ASP A 16 18.08 -1.87 -5.33
C ASP A 16 16.97 -1.10 -4.61
N LYS A 17 17.09 0.23 -4.51
CA LYS A 17 16.18 1.08 -3.72
C LYS A 17 14.73 1.07 -4.22
N LEU A 18 14.51 1.25 -5.52
CA LEU A 18 13.15 1.24 -6.09
C LEU A 18 12.45 -0.09 -5.83
N LYS A 19 13.12 -1.20 -6.17
CA LYS A 19 12.60 -2.55 -5.89
C LYS A 19 12.34 -2.76 -4.41
N PHE A 20 13.22 -2.29 -3.53
CA PHE A 20 13.02 -2.41 -2.09
C PHE A 20 11.74 -1.69 -1.63
N LEU A 21 11.55 -0.42 -2.02
CA LEU A 21 10.34 0.34 -1.70
C LEU A 21 9.09 -0.40 -2.19
N MET A 22 9.13 -0.82 -3.45
CA MET A 22 7.97 -1.42 -4.11
C MET A 22 7.55 -2.72 -3.45
N VAL A 23 8.49 -3.62 -3.18
CA VAL A 23 8.19 -4.88 -2.50
C VAL A 23 7.59 -4.62 -1.11
N ARG A 24 8.09 -3.62 -0.35
CA ARG A 24 7.53 -3.32 0.98
C ARG A 24 6.08 -2.85 0.91
N VAL A 25 5.76 -1.98 -0.04
CA VAL A 25 4.41 -1.46 -0.24
C VAL A 25 3.47 -2.54 -0.79
N HIS A 26 3.92 -3.31 -1.78
CA HIS A 26 3.16 -4.41 -2.40
C HIS A 26 2.87 -5.53 -1.41
N ASP A 27 3.85 -5.93 -0.59
CA ASP A 27 3.65 -6.92 0.47
C ASP A 27 2.56 -6.45 1.46
N ALA A 28 2.55 -5.16 1.80
CA ALA A 28 1.54 -4.58 2.69
C ALA A 28 0.14 -4.64 2.07
N PHE A 29 -0.01 -4.39 0.77
CA PHE A 29 -1.30 -4.49 0.07
C PHE A 29 -1.81 -5.92 -0.02
N LYS A 30 -0.93 -6.88 -0.36
CA LYS A 30 -1.27 -8.32 -0.38
C LYS A 30 -1.69 -8.80 1.00
N LEU A 31 -1.02 -8.33 2.05
CA LEU A 31 -1.38 -8.66 3.42
C LEU A 31 -2.75 -8.07 3.82
N GLY A 32 -3.00 -6.80 3.47
CA GLY A 32 -4.31 -6.16 3.67
C GLY A 32 -5.44 -6.92 2.98
N TYR A 33 -5.23 -7.33 1.71
CA TYR A 33 -6.17 -8.17 0.96
C TYR A 33 -6.53 -9.46 1.71
N HIS A 34 -5.52 -10.23 2.11
CA HIS A 34 -5.73 -11.50 2.80
C HIS A 34 -6.46 -11.30 4.13
N ASN A 35 -6.10 -10.25 4.85
CA ASN A 35 -6.65 -9.95 6.15
C ASN A 35 -8.13 -9.52 6.07
N ILE A 36 -8.49 -8.67 5.11
CA ILE A 36 -9.90 -8.32 4.84
C ILE A 36 -10.71 -9.57 4.48
N LEU A 37 -10.18 -10.40 3.57
CA LEU A 37 -10.87 -11.61 3.12
C LEU A 37 -11.13 -12.59 4.28
N GLN A 38 -10.18 -12.73 5.20
CA GLN A 38 -10.33 -13.56 6.40
C GLN A 38 -11.47 -13.05 7.31
N HIS A 39 -11.58 -11.73 7.50
CA HIS A 39 -12.65 -11.16 8.31
C HIS A 39 -14.04 -11.36 7.69
N LEU A 40 -14.15 -11.53 6.37
CA LEU A 40 -15.43 -11.81 5.72
C LEU A 40 -15.96 -13.23 5.99
N ASP A 41 -15.16 -14.14 6.53
CA ASP A 41 -15.65 -15.47 6.96
C ASP A 41 -16.55 -15.37 8.20
N THR A 42 -16.34 -14.33 9.02
CA THR A 42 -17.21 -13.97 10.14
C THR A 42 -17.22 -12.44 10.24
N PRO A 43 -18.04 -11.76 9.42
CA PRO A 43 -17.97 -10.31 9.29
C PRO A 43 -18.29 -9.65 10.64
N PRO A 44 -17.53 -8.61 11.04
CA PRO A 44 -17.70 -7.94 12.32
C PRO A 44 -18.90 -6.99 12.30
N LEU A 45 -20.12 -7.53 12.24
CA LEU A 45 -21.35 -6.75 12.10
C LEU A 45 -21.59 -5.77 13.26
N ASP A 46 -21.08 -6.07 14.45
CA ASP A 46 -21.16 -5.21 15.64
C ASP A 46 -20.15 -4.04 15.64
N ASP A 47 -19.12 -4.12 14.81
CA ASP A 47 -18.08 -3.08 14.65
C ASP A 47 -17.87 -2.74 13.16
N LEU A 48 -18.92 -2.91 12.35
CA LEU A 48 -18.92 -2.78 10.89
C LEU A 48 -18.36 -1.44 10.39
N PRO A 49 -18.72 -0.27 10.95
CA PRO A 49 -18.18 1.01 10.48
C PRO A 49 -16.64 1.08 10.54
N ASN A 50 -16.04 0.42 11.53
CA ASN A 50 -14.58 0.38 11.65
C ASN A 50 -13.96 -0.61 10.65
N PHE A 51 -14.63 -1.73 10.38
CA PHE A 51 -14.18 -2.68 9.36
C PHE A 51 -14.28 -2.13 7.94
N ILE A 52 -15.38 -1.42 7.64
CA ILE A 52 -15.54 -0.69 6.38
C ILE A 52 -14.46 0.38 6.26
N GLY A 53 -14.23 1.19 7.31
CA GLY A 53 -13.18 2.21 7.29
C GLY A 53 -11.77 1.65 7.09
N TYR A 54 -11.46 0.51 7.71
CA TYR A 54 -10.21 -0.23 7.47
C TYR A 54 -10.09 -0.72 6.01
N SER A 55 -11.16 -1.28 5.47
CA SER A 55 -11.19 -1.78 4.09
C SER A 55 -11.10 -0.65 3.05
N THR A 56 -11.74 0.49 3.33
CA THR A 56 -11.60 1.71 2.52
C THR A 56 -10.16 2.23 2.58
N ALA A 57 -9.53 2.24 3.76
CA ALA A 57 -8.14 2.67 3.89
C ALA A 57 -7.20 1.80 3.05
N TRP A 58 -7.39 0.46 3.07
CA TRP A 58 -6.63 -0.46 2.21
C TRP A 58 -6.77 -0.11 0.72
N ALA A 59 -8.01 0.03 0.22
CA ALA A 59 -8.25 0.30 -1.19
C ALA A 59 -7.70 1.68 -1.61
N GLN A 60 -7.91 2.71 -0.79
CA GLN A 60 -7.43 4.06 -1.06
C GLN A 60 -5.89 4.11 -1.08
N ASN A 61 -5.21 3.38 -0.19
CA ASN A 61 -3.74 3.31 -0.20
C ASN A 61 -3.18 2.74 -1.52
N ILE A 62 -3.89 1.80 -2.16
CA ILE A 62 -3.50 1.26 -3.46
C ILE A 62 -3.72 2.31 -4.57
N VAL A 63 -4.85 3.04 -4.53
CA VAL A 63 -5.12 4.13 -5.47
C VAL A 63 -4.05 5.22 -5.37
N ASP A 64 -3.76 5.70 -4.16
CA ASP A 64 -2.79 6.79 -3.95
C ASP A 64 -1.35 6.37 -4.34
N HIS A 65 -1.03 5.08 -4.17
CA HIS A 65 0.22 4.47 -4.62
C HIS A 65 0.33 4.48 -6.15
N HIS A 66 -0.68 3.97 -6.85
CA HIS A 66 -0.70 3.99 -8.32
C HIS A 66 -0.70 5.42 -8.90
N ASP A 67 -1.41 6.36 -8.27
CA ASP A 67 -1.40 7.77 -8.66
C ASP A 67 0.01 8.37 -8.57
N THR A 68 0.77 8.01 -7.53
CA THR A 68 2.17 8.42 -7.37
C THR A 68 3.07 7.86 -8.47
N GLU A 69 2.85 6.60 -8.85
CA GLU A 69 3.60 5.95 -9.93
C GLU A 69 3.32 6.60 -11.28
N GLU A 70 2.04 6.82 -11.60
CA GLU A 70 1.62 7.47 -12.84
C GLU A 70 2.09 8.93 -12.92
N ALA A 71 2.13 9.64 -11.79
CA ALA A 71 2.59 11.02 -11.74
C ALA A 71 4.11 11.16 -11.88
N LEU A 72 4.89 10.21 -11.36
CA LEU A 72 6.35 10.36 -11.23
C LEU A 72 7.15 9.16 -11.76
N LEU A 73 6.87 7.95 -11.27
CA LEU A 73 7.72 6.78 -11.55
C LEU A 73 7.61 6.32 -13.01
N PHE A 74 6.41 6.13 -13.55
CA PHE A 74 6.23 5.66 -14.92
C PHE A 74 6.71 6.67 -15.96
N PRO A 75 6.50 7.99 -15.81
CA PRO A 75 7.14 8.98 -16.67
C PRO A 75 8.68 8.90 -16.62
N PHE A 76 9.26 8.66 -15.44
CA PHE A 76 10.70 8.48 -15.29
C PHE A 76 11.20 7.20 -15.98
N LEU A 77 10.58 6.06 -15.71
CA LEU A 77 10.96 4.76 -16.27
C LEU A 77 10.77 4.72 -17.79
N SER A 78 9.72 5.37 -18.31
CA SER A 78 9.40 5.44 -19.74
C SER A 78 10.47 6.12 -20.61
N LYS A 79 11.49 6.75 -20.00
CA LYS A 79 12.66 7.24 -20.74
C LYS A 79 13.45 6.08 -21.39
N HIS A 80 13.46 4.89 -20.78
CA HIS A 80 14.26 3.75 -21.23
C HIS A 80 13.53 2.39 -21.18
N LEU A 81 12.46 2.27 -20.38
CA LEU A 81 11.66 1.06 -20.22
C LEU A 81 10.27 1.27 -20.85
N ASN A 82 9.59 0.18 -21.21
CA ASN A 82 8.23 0.26 -21.74
C ASN A 82 7.19 0.00 -20.66
N MET A 83 6.55 1.05 -20.14
CA MET A 83 5.55 0.97 -19.06
C MET A 83 4.09 0.83 -19.55
N ASP A 84 3.85 0.62 -20.85
CA ASP A 84 2.49 0.55 -21.40
C ASP A 84 1.67 -0.58 -20.74
N GLY A 85 2.31 -1.70 -20.39
CA GLY A 85 1.66 -2.84 -19.74
C GLY A 85 1.12 -2.49 -18.35
N GLU A 86 1.96 -1.91 -17.50
CA GLU A 86 1.62 -1.49 -16.15
C GLU A 86 0.55 -0.38 -16.17
N ILE A 87 0.66 0.57 -17.11
CA ILE A 87 -0.35 1.63 -17.28
C ILE A 87 -1.72 1.05 -17.66
N GLU A 88 -1.80 0.05 -18.54
CA GLU A 88 -3.08 -0.61 -18.83
C GLU A 88 -3.61 -1.43 -17.64
N GLN A 89 -2.71 -2.07 -16.87
CA GLN A 89 -3.08 -2.76 -15.64
C GLN A 89 -3.65 -1.80 -14.60
N HIS A 90 -3.07 -0.60 -14.45
CA HIS A 90 -3.58 0.45 -13.56
C HIS A 90 -5.02 0.83 -13.87
N LYS A 91 -5.39 0.99 -15.14
CA LYS A 91 -6.78 1.30 -15.52
C LYS A 91 -7.77 0.23 -15.05
N VAL A 92 -7.39 -1.04 -15.15
CA VAL A 92 -8.21 -2.16 -14.68
C VAL A 92 -8.34 -2.12 -13.15
N MET A 93 -7.24 -1.86 -12.45
CA MET A 93 -7.23 -1.79 -10.99
C MET A 93 -7.99 -0.57 -10.46
N HIS A 94 -7.79 0.62 -11.02
CA HIS A 94 -8.54 1.84 -10.68
C HIS A 94 -10.04 1.62 -10.81
N ALA A 95 -10.50 1.06 -11.93
CA ALA A 95 -11.92 0.77 -12.12
C ALA A 95 -12.48 -0.21 -11.06
N ALA A 96 -11.72 -1.23 -10.69
CA ALA A 96 -12.11 -2.21 -9.68
C ALA A 96 -12.06 -1.65 -8.25
N LEU A 97 -11.06 -0.82 -7.93
CA LEU A 97 -10.90 -0.16 -6.63
C LEU A 97 -11.97 0.91 -6.43
N ASP A 98 -12.29 1.69 -7.46
CA ASP A 98 -13.39 2.67 -7.43
C ASP A 98 -14.73 1.98 -7.17
N ASP A 99 -15.02 0.88 -7.88
CA ASP A 99 -16.24 0.09 -7.67
C ASP A 99 -16.28 -0.55 -6.26
N PHE A 100 -15.13 -0.95 -5.72
CA PHE A 100 -15.02 -1.47 -4.36
C PHE A 100 -15.24 -0.37 -3.30
N ILE A 101 -14.61 0.80 -3.45
CA ILE A 101 -14.79 1.95 -2.55
C ILE A 101 -16.23 2.45 -2.62
N ALA A 102 -16.83 2.54 -3.81
CA ALA A 102 -18.23 2.90 -3.98
C ALA A 102 -19.16 1.90 -3.27
N PHE A 103 -18.87 0.59 -3.38
CA PHE A 103 -19.59 -0.43 -2.62
C PHE A 103 -19.49 -0.21 -1.10
N LEU A 104 -18.30 0.08 -0.58
CA LEU A 104 -18.06 0.31 0.85
C LEU A 104 -18.78 1.56 1.39
N HIS A 105 -19.02 2.56 0.54
CA HIS A 105 -19.70 3.80 0.91
C HIS A 105 -21.20 3.81 0.59
N ASP A 106 -21.73 2.76 -0.06
CA ASP A 106 -23.17 2.63 -0.28
C ASP A 106 -23.90 2.55 1.08
N PRO A 107 -24.95 3.38 1.31
CA PRO A 107 -25.70 3.37 2.57
C PRO A 107 -26.23 1.99 3.00
N ARG A 108 -26.44 1.07 2.05
CA ARG A 108 -26.87 -0.31 2.32
C ARG A 108 -25.73 -1.17 2.89
N ASN A 109 -24.48 -0.87 2.55
CA ASN A 109 -23.34 -1.68 2.97
C ASN A 109 -22.69 -1.19 4.25
N VAL A 110 -23.12 -0.03 4.78
CA VAL A 110 -22.63 0.50 6.06
C VAL A 110 -23.56 0.18 7.24
N GLN A 111 -24.66 -0.55 7.01
CA GLN A 111 -25.59 -0.99 8.05
C GLN A 111 -25.46 -2.51 8.28
N PRO A 112 -25.42 -2.98 9.55
CA PRO A 112 -25.23 -4.40 9.85
C PRO A 112 -26.29 -5.34 9.29
N ASP A 113 -27.54 -4.89 9.18
CA ASP A 113 -28.69 -5.68 8.73
C ASP A 113 -28.77 -5.81 7.21
N THR A 114 -28.10 -4.93 6.47
CA THR A 114 -28.11 -4.92 5.00
C THR A 114 -26.73 -5.12 4.37
N PHE A 115 -25.67 -5.27 5.17
CA PHE A 115 -24.32 -5.49 4.68
C PHE A 115 -24.19 -6.81 3.92
N ASP A 116 -23.80 -6.73 2.65
CA ASP A 116 -23.62 -7.88 1.78
C ASP A 116 -22.14 -8.33 1.76
N ALA A 117 -21.79 -9.18 2.72
CA ALA A 117 -20.43 -9.72 2.83
C ALA A 117 -20.02 -10.56 1.60
N ASP A 118 -20.97 -11.24 0.95
CA ASP A 118 -20.72 -12.06 -0.23
C ASP A 118 -20.45 -11.20 -1.47
N ALA A 119 -21.15 -10.07 -1.62
CA ALA A 119 -20.84 -9.09 -2.65
C ALA A 119 -19.46 -8.45 -2.44
N MET A 120 -19.11 -8.09 -1.20
CA MET A 120 -17.77 -7.59 -0.88
C MET A 120 -16.69 -8.63 -1.22
N ARG A 121 -16.90 -9.89 -0.84
CA ARG A 121 -16.00 -11.01 -1.16
C ARG A 121 -15.85 -11.19 -2.67
N THR A 122 -16.95 -11.12 -3.41
CA THR A 122 -16.95 -11.27 -4.87
C THR A 122 -16.07 -10.21 -5.53
N LYS A 123 -16.18 -8.94 -5.10
CA LYS A 123 -15.33 -7.84 -5.60
C LYS A 123 -13.86 -8.07 -5.30
N LEU A 124 -13.52 -8.46 -4.07
CA LEU A 124 -12.14 -8.78 -3.68
C LEU A 124 -11.58 -9.95 -4.48
N VAL A 125 -12.33 -11.05 -4.63
CA VAL A 125 -11.87 -12.22 -5.39
C VAL A 125 -11.65 -11.85 -6.87
N ALA A 126 -12.52 -11.03 -7.46
CA ALA A 126 -12.35 -10.54 -8.83
C ALA A 126 -11.11 -9.65 -9.02
N LEU A 127 -10.77 -8.84 -8.00
CA LEU A 127 -9.59 -7.97 -8.02
C LEU A 127 -8.28 -8.74 -7.77
N LYS A 128 -8.33 -9.91 -7.13
CA LYS A 128 -7.13 -10.63 -6.68
C LYS A 128 -6.11 -10.86 -7.78
N ASP A 129 -6.51 -11.53 -8.86
CA ASP A 129 -5.57 -11.95 -9.89
C ASP A 129 -4.99 -10.75 -10.65
N PRO A 130 -5.79 -9.74 -11.09
CA PRO A 130 -5.24 -8.52 -11.68
C PRO A 130 -4.26 -7.79 -10.75
N LEU A 131 -4.64 -7.60 -9.48
CA LEU A 131 -3.81 -6.90 -8.50
C LEU A 131 -2.50 -7.66 -8.25
N PHE A 132 -2.57 -8.93 -7.88
CA PHE A 132 -1.37 -9.68 -7.49
C PHE A 132 -0.40 -9.85 -8.67
N THR A 133 -0.93 -10.07 -9.88
CA THR A 133 -0.13 -10.16 -11.11
C THR A 133 0.61 -8.85 -11.35
N HIS A 134 -0.09 -7.73 -11.34
CA HIS A 134 0.51 -6.41 -11.50
C HIS A 134 1.62 -6.16 -10.45
N LEU A 135 1.30 -6.37 -9.17
CA LEU A 135 2.25 -6.14 -8.07
C LEU A 135 3.53 -7.00 -8.20
N ASP A 136 3.44 -8.19 -8.79
CA ASP A 136 4.60 -9.08 -9.01
C ASP A 136 5.37 -8.74 -10.30
N GLU A 137 4.67 -8.44 -11.39
CA GLU A 137 5.26 -8.07 -12.67
C GLU A 137 6.03 -6.76 -12.58
N GLU A 138 5.45 -5.75 -11.93
CA GLU A 138 6.10 -4.45 -11.78
C GLU A 138 7.41 -4.58 -10.97
N VAL A 139 7.40 -5.31 -9.86
CA VAL A 139 8.61 -5.60 -9.05
C VAL A 139 9.71 -6.28 -9.87
N SER A 140 9.33 -7.14 -10.81
CA SER A 140 10.28 -7.75 -11.75
C SER A 140 10.80 -6.72 -12.76
N HIS A 141 9.93 -5.86 -13.28
CA HIS A 141 10.28 -4.89 -14.30
C HIS A 141 11.20 -3.79 -13.75
N ILE A 142 10.98 -3.32 -12.52
CA ILE A 142 11.87 -2.36 -11.84
C ILE A 142 13.07 -3.04 -11.16
N GLY A 143 13.38 -4.27 -11.54
CA GLY A 143 14.57 -5.00 -11.11
C GLY A 143 15.86 -4.24 -11.41
N ARG A 144 16.89 -4.49 -10.59
CA ARG A 144 18.22 -3.88 -10.68
C ARG A 144 18.75 -3.90 -12.13
N GLU A 145 18.62 -5.06 -12.78
CA GLU A 145 19.05 -5.33 -14.15
C GLU A 145 18.43 -4.39 -15.20
N ASN A 146 17.20 -3.92 -14.96
CA ASN A 146 16.48 -3.03 -15.86
C ASN A 146 16.70 -1.56 -15.49
N VAL A 147 16.82 -1.24 -14.19
CA VAL A 147 17.03 0.13 -13.70
C VAL A 147 18.48 0.60 -13.90
N GLN A 148 19.43 -0.30 -14.13
CA GLN A 148 20.84 0.05 -14.41
C GLN A 148 21.06 0.80 -15.72
N VAL A 149 20.04 0.95 -16.57
CA VAL A 149 20.09 1.81 -17.77
C VAL A 149 20.08 3.31 -17.43
N PHE A 150 19.71 3.67 -16.19
CA PHE A 150 19.68 5.04 -15.69
C PHE A 150 20.97 5.39 -14.93
N ASP A 151 21.31 6.68 -14.90
CA ASP A 151 22.40 7.16 -14.06
C ASP A 151 22.05 7.01 -12.58
N ARG A 152 23.03 6.66 -11.74
CA ARG A 152 22.82 6.52 -10.29
C ARG A 152 22.18 7.76 -9.66
N ALA A 153 22.62 8.94 -10.09
CA ALA A 153 22.09 10.20 -9.57
C ALA A 153 20.60 10.39 -9.91
N GLU A 154 20.16 9.94 -11.09
CA GLU A 154 18.75 10.00 -11.48
C GLU A 154 17.91 9.03 -10.64
N VAL A 155 18.40 7.82 -10.38
CA VAL A 155 17.71 6.82 -9.56
C VAL A 155 17.59 7.28 -8.10
N GLU A 156 18.65 7.89 -7.54
CA GLU A 156 18.56 8.50 -6.20
C GLU A 156 17.55 9.64 -6.16
N ASP A 157 17.56 10.50 -7.18
CA ASP A 157 16.67 11.66 -7.25
C ASP A 157 15.20 11.24 -7.37
N ILE A 158 14.86 10.26 -8.21
CA ILE A 158 13.47 9.77 -8.28
C ILE A 158 13.02 9.15 -6.96
N CYS A 159 13.88 8.42 -6.23
CA CYS A 159 13.53 7.91 -4.91
C CYS A 159 13.20 9.03 -3.92
N VAL A 160 13.97 10.13 -3.93
CA VAL A 160 13.69 11.31 -3.09
C VAL A 160 12.41 12.02 -3.53
N GLN A 161 12.13 12.09 -4.83
CA GLN A 161 10.91 12.69 -5.34
C GLN A 161 9.67 11.89 -4.93
N LEU A 162 9.72 10.56 -5.03
CA LEU A 162 8.64 9.66 -4.59
C LEU A 162 8.33 9.84 -3.10
N ASP A 163 9.35 9.84 -2.24
CA ASP A 163 9.18 10.07 -0.80
C ASP A 163 8.54 11.43 -0.50
N LYS A 164 9.02 12.50 -1.15
CA LYS A 164 8.43 13.84 -0.99
C LYS A 164 6.99 13.92 -1.49
N TYR A 165 6.69 13.24 -2.60
CA TYR A 165 5.35 13.24 -3.17
C TYR A 165 4.37 12.54 -2.25
N ALA A 166 4.73 11.35 -1.74
CA ALA A 166 3.94 10.62 -0.76
C ALA A 166 3.70 11.45 0.52
N GLN A 167 4.73 12.15 1.03
CA GLN A 167 4.58 13.03 2.19
C GLN A 167 3.65 14.24 1.94
N ALA A 168 3.59 14.74 0.71
CA ALA A 168 2.82 15.94 0.37
C ALA A 168 1.37 15.66 -0.02
N HIS A 169 1.10 14.49 -0.63
CA HIS A 169 -0.21 14.15 -1.18
C HIS A 169 -0.92 13.04 -0.39
N GLY A 170 -0.17 12.21 0.34
CA GLY A 170 -0.73 11.15 1.15
C GLY A 170 -1.54 11.66 2.33
N ASN A 171 -2.60 10.93 2.68
CA ASN A 171 -3.42 11.16 3.86
C ASN A 171 -2.72 10.57 5.11
N PRO A 172 -2.11 11.40 5.97
CA PRO A 172 -1.32 10.91 7.09
C PRO A 172 -2.16 10.20 8.15
N TRP A 173 -3.48 10.40 8.17
CA TRP A 173 -4.38 9.80 9.14
C TRP A 173 -4.72 8.34 8.84
N THR A 174 -4.59 7.91 7.58
CA THR A 174 -4.94 6.56 7.14
C THR A 174 -3.75 5.82 6.56
N GLU A 175 -2.95 6.46 5.69
CA GLU A 175 -1.82 5.79 5.03
C GLU A 175 -0.69 5.45 6.01
N VAL A 176 -0.29 6.40 6.85
CA VAL A 176 0.81 6.17 7.81
C VAL A 176 0.47 5.04 8.79
N PRO A 177 -0.71 5.03 9.46
CA PRO A 177 -1.07 3.90 10.31
C PRO A 177 -1.25 2.59 9.53
N TYR A 178 -1.82 2.65 8.32
CA TYR A 178 -1.97 1.46 7.47
C TYR A 178 -0.61 0.84 7.15
N MET A 179 0.31 1.61 6.58
CA MET A 179 1.64 1.12 6.23
C MET A 179 2.40 0.56 7.44
N LEU A 180 2.42 1.28 8.57
CA LEU A 180 3.13 0.81 9.77
C LEU A 180 2.57 -0.50 10.34
N SER A 181 1.28 -0.75 10.17
CA SER A 181 0.62 -1.95 10.68
C SER A 181 0.58 -3.13 9.69
N HIS A 182 1.03 -2.95 8.44
CA HIS A 182 1.04 -3.99 7.40
C HIS A 182 2.44 -4.35 6.89
N ILE A 183 3.47 -3.73 7.47
CA ILE A 183 4.85 -4.07 7.17
C ILE A 183 5.28 -5.30 7.98
N ALA A 184 6.06 -6.18 7.34
CA ALA A 184 6.51 -7.42 7.96
C ALA A 184 7.40 -7.16 9.19
N PRO A 185 7.36 -8.04 10.23
CA PRO A 185 8.04 -7.82 11.50
C PRO A 185 9.53 -7.45 11.44
N PRO A 186 10.35 -8.01 10.51
CA PRO A 186 11.76 -7.62 10.41
C PRO A 186 12.02 -6.15 10.06
N TYR A 187 11.00 -5.44 9.57
CA TYR A 187 11.08 -4.04 9.14
C TYR A 187 10.38 -3.08 10.12
N HIS A 188 9.84 -3.60 11.23
CA HIS A 188 9.20 -2.76 12.24
C HIS A 188 10.19 -1.76 12.83
N GLY A 189 9.81 -0.48 12.84
CA GLY A 189 10.66 0.60 13.32
C GLY A 189 11.71 1.10 12.32
N THR A 190 11.95 0.38 11.23
CA THR A 190 12.94 0.76 10.20
C THR A 190 12.29 1.24 8.90
N PHE A 191 11.10 0.74 8.55
CA PHE A 191 10.35 1.18 7.37
C PHE A 191 8.92 1.65 7.72
N PRO A 192 8.38 2.69 7.04
CA PRO A 192 9.12 3.69 6.29
C PRO A 192 10.14 4.40 7.20
N GLU A 193 11.24 4.90 6.65
CA GLU A 193 12.18 5.70 7.44
C GLU A 193 11.52 7.04 7.80
N MET A 194 11.51 7.37 9.09
CA MET A 194 10.86 8.58 9.59
C MET A 194 11.72 9.20 10.69
N PRO A 195 11.77 10.54 10.80
CA PRO A 195 12.39 11.19 11.95
C PRO A 195 11.80 10.67 13.26
N TRP A 196 12.63 10.45 14.27
CA TRP A 196 12.21 9.91 15.57
C TRP A 196 11.03 10.69 16.18
N VAL A 197 11.02 12.03 16.03
CA VAL A 197 9.94 12.90 16.50
C VAL A 197 8.61 12.53 15.84
N VAL A 198 8.61 12.32 14.51
CA VAL A 198 7.42 11.94 13.77
C VAL A 198 6.93 10.56 14.23
N ARG A 199 7.84 9.58 14.30
CA ARG A 199 7.50 8.20 14.70
C ARG A 199 6.94 8.13 16.13
N LYS A 200 7.49 8.87 17.09
CA LYS A 200 7.09 8.76 18.51
C LYS A 200 5.96 9.70 18.91
N LEU A 201 5.81 10.86 18.26
CA LEU A 201 4.80 11.85 18.66
C LEU A 201 3.63 11.93 17.68
N MET A 202 3.90 11.90 16.37
CA MET A 202 2.86 12.11 15.36
C MET A 202 2.10 10.84 15.00
N VAL A 203 2.79 9.70 14.85
CA VAL A 203 2.15 8.42 14.52
C VAL A 203 1.05 8.04 15.50
N PRO A 204 1.22 8.13 16.84
CA PRO A 204 0.12 7.87 17.77
C PRO A 204 -1.08 8.80 17.57
N VAL A 205 -0.85 10.06 17.21
CA VAL A 205 -1.92 11.04 16.93
C VAL A 205 -2.67 10.67 15.66
N PHE A 206 -1.94 10.32 14.60
CA PHE A 206 -2.53 9.85 13.34
C PHE A 206 -3.39 8.60 13.55
N ALA A 207 -2.83 7.59 14.21
CA ALA A 207 -3.52 6.35 14.50
C ALA A 207 -4.75 6.55 15.39
N PHE A 208 -4.69 7.49 16.35
CA PHE A 208 -5.78 7.73 17.29
C PHE A 208 -7.08 8.21 16.62
N ARG A 209 -6.97 9.02 15.55
CA ARG A 209 -8.11 9.59 14.82
C ARG A 209 -9.06 8.52 14.26
N TYR A 210 -8.49 7.39 13.84
CA TYR A 210 -9.21 6.24 13.28
C TYR A 210 -8.88 4.94 14.03
N ARG A 211 -8.65 5.03 15.35
CA ARG A 211 -8.20 3.89 16.17
C ARG A 211 -9.03 2.61 16.05
N GLY A 212 -10.31 2.74 15.68
CA GLY A 212 -11.19 1.59 15.44
C GLY A 212 -10.81 0.79 14.20
N TYR A 213 -10.29 1.44 13.15
CA TYR A 213 -9.90 0.78 11.90
C TYR A 213 -8.73 -0.17 12.17
N TRP A 214 -7.77 0.29 12.97
CA TRP A 214 -6.52 -0.43 13.22
C TRP A 214 -6.68 -1.69 14.10
N LYS A 215 -7.88 -1.94 14.67
CA LYS A 215 -8.20 -3.22 15.31
C LYS A 215 -8.13 -4.40 14.33
N TYR A 216 -8.39 -4.12 13.06
CA TYR A 216 -8.36 -5.10 11.99
C TYR A 216 -6.99 -5.20 11.34
N SER A 217 -5.97 -4.46 11.79
CA SER A 217 -4.64 -4.58 11.19
C SER A 217 -3.92 -5.84 11.69
N PRO A 218 -3.05 -6.45 10.85
CA PRO A 218 -2.35 -7.68 11.20
C PRO A 218 -1.28 -7.45 12.28
N TYR A 219 -0.76 -6.22 12.41
CA TYR A 219 0.18 -5.81 13.44
C TYR A 219 -0.26 -4.52 14.13
N PRO A 220 0.20 -4.23 15.36
CA PRO A 220 0.03 -2.93 15.99
C PRO A 220 0.72 -1.82 15.18
N VAL A 221 0.10 -0.63 15.13
CA VAL A 221 0.66 0.56 14.47
C VAL A 221 1.91 1.09 15.19
N ALA A 222 1.99 0.90 16.51
CA ALA A 222 3.07 1.36 17.39
C ALA A 222 3.17 0.52 18.67
#